data_AF-Q47D01-F1
#
_entry.id   AF-Q47D01-F1
#
_cell.length_a   1.000
_cell.length_b   1.000
_cell.length_c   1.000
_cell.angle_alpha   90.00
_cell.angle_beta   90.00
_cell.angle_gamma   90.00
#
_symmetry.space_group_name_H-M   'P 1'
#
loop_
_entity.id
_entity.type
_entity.pdbx_description
1 polymer ?
#
loop_
_entity_poly.entity_id
_entity_poly.type
_entity_poly.pdbx_seq_one_letter_code
_entity_poly.pdbx_strand_id
1 'polypeptide(L)'
;MTIKQLMQLCYAQGLDGKQTDICVKGIAVNLLSPKMPVTAIDMDSPEDLLRMMKGADSAHMFVEGGTCHFNALYSVAENFPTPRIYFMKSHLLDEIGRLGLFLERHGFKLPVVNTAKFSELIEDREYASRYHRWHESWEAKSKAFRGLVAGRVENTGVEKGMWLATDGCLICGEETDYMSTGTLIGASGLIIGLRLCKQHEDEARDHASLIEYIAKRMGVPAPFFSNMKLVKHTNETLAMSCLAVQNELECDIEKVDEKTITAVRRTGFRIILRQDALDDYAYMIQDPNGKPISRIDSANHHAVEYGPDHVHRNLSKSKKNQVDSSFTYGFVLADLKAIKTLVEEAESLSKPH
;
A
#
# COMPACT_ATOMS: atom_id res chain seq x y z
N MET A 1 3.93 5.47 -5.88
CA MET A 1 4.58 4.87 -7.07
C MET A 1 3.53 4.73 -8.17
N THR A 2 3.80 5.23 -9.37
CA THR A 2 2.96 5.02 -10.56
C THR A 2 3.36 3.74 -11.28
N ILE A 3 2.48 3.19 -12.14
CA ILE A 3 2.81 2.03 -12.99
C ILE A 3 4.04 2.32 -13.87
N LYS A 4 4.14 3.53 -14.45
CA LYS A 4 5.30 3.93 -15.26
C LYS A 4 6.61 3.87 -14.45
N GLN A 5 6.60 4.34 -13.21
CA GLN A 5 7.79 4.27 -12.34
C GLN A 5 8.19 2.81 -12.06
N LEU A 6 7.21 1.94 -11.79
CA LEU A 6 7.47 0.50 -11.61
C LEU A 6 8.12 -0.12 -12.85
N MET A 7 7.62 0.22 -14.04
CA MET A 7 8.16 -0.32 -15.29
C MET A 7 9.60 0.13 -15.53
N GLN A 8 9.92 1.41 -15.30
CA GLN A 8 11.30 1.90 -15.41
C GLN A 8 12.26 1.18 -14.46
N LEU A 9 11.78 0.86 -13.25
CA LEU A 9 12.55 0.05 -12.30
C LEU A 9 12.78 -1.37 -12.83
N CYS A 10 11.73 -2.03 -13.34
CA CYS A 10 11.85 -3.34 -13.98
C CYS A 10 12.89 -3.31 -15.12
N TYR A 11 12.88 -2.24 -15.92
CA TYR A 11 13.79 -2.10 -17.05
C TYR A 11 15.25 -1.90 -16.64
N ALA A 12 15.48 -1.08 -15.61
CA ALA A 12 16.80 -0.87 -15.03
C ALA A 12 17.40 -2.17 -14.46
N GLN A 13 16.56 -3.17 -14.14
CA GLN A 13 16.99 -4.50 -13.71
C GLN A 13 17.12 -5.52 -14.82
N GLY A 14 16.94 -5.10 -16.08
CA GLY A 14 17.02 -6.02 -17.22
C GLY A 14 15.84 -6.99 -17.29
N LEU A 15 14.72 -6.73 -16.59
CA LEU A 15 13.51 -7.54 -16.76
C LEU A 15 12.98 -7.38 -18.19
N ASP A 16 12.51 -8.51 -18.74
CA ASP A 16 11.82 -8.54 -20.02
C ASP A 16 10.36 -8.06 -19.91
N GLY A 17 9.65 -8.03 -21.04
CA GLY A 17 8.26 -7.58 -21.08
C GLY A 17 7.32 -8.43 -20.22
N LYS A 18 7.51 -9.76 -20.20
CA LYS A 18 6.65 -10.69 -19.47
C LYS A 18 6.87 -10.59 -17.97
N GLN A 19 8.13 -10.49 -17.54
CA GLN A 19 8.49 -10.24 -16.14
C GLN A 19 7.99 -8.87 -15.66
N THR A 20 8.15 -7.84 -16.49
CA THR A 20 7.63 -6.49 -16.18
C THR A 20 6.11 -6.51 -16.03
N ASP A 21 5.41 -7.20 -16.92
CA ASP A 21 3.95 -7.33 -16.86
C ASP A 21 3.47 -8.08 -15.61
N ILE A 22 4.20 -9.10 -15.13
CA ILE A 22 3.92 -9.75 -13.84
C ILE A 22 3.95 -8.72 -12.70
N CYS A 23 4.95 -7.83 -12.67
CA CYS A 23 5.04 -6.77 -11.66
C CYS A 23 3.88 -5.78 -11.79
N VAL A 24 3.55 -5.34 -13.00
CA VAL A 24 2.43 -4.42 -13.27
C VAL A 24 1.11 -5.03 -12.81
N LYS A 25 0.85 -6.29 -13.18
CA LYS A 25 -0.35 -7.05 -12.78
C LYS A 25 -0.53 -7.09 -11.26
N GLY A 26 0.56 -7.26 -10.51
CA GLY A 26 0.57 -7.27 -9.05
C GLY A 26 0.02 -5.99 -8.40
N ILE A 27 0.17 -4.84 -9.07
CA ILE A 27 -0.23 -3.53 -8.55
C ILE A 27 -1.51 -3.00 -9.22
N ALA A 28 -1.67 -3.26 -10.51
CA ALA A 28 -2.76 -2.74 -11.33
C ALA A 28 -4.15 -3.25 -10.90
N VAL A 29 -4.23 -4.29 -10.06
CA VAL A 29 -5.50 -4.77 -9.48
C VAL A 29 -6.25 -3.67 -8.74
N ASN A 30 -5.53 -2.71 -8.17
CA ASN A 30 -6.08 -1.58 -7.43
C ASN A 30 -6.69 -0.51 -8.37
N LEU A 31 -6.56 -0.65 -9.69
CA LEU A 31 -7.04 0.30 -10.71
C LEU A 31 -8.23 -0.26 -11.51
N LEU A 32 -8.63 -1.51 -11.26
CA LEU A 32 -9.68 -2.17 -12.04
C LEU A 32 -11.05 -1.57 -11.74
N SER A 33 -11.89 -1.52 -12.78
CA SER A 33 -13.24 -0.92 -12.71
C SER A 33 -14.18 -1.68 -13.64
N PRO A 34 -15.47 -1.89 -13.26
CA PRO A 34 -16.42 -2.66 -14.06
C PRO A 34 -16.71 -2.06 -15.44
N LYS A 35 -16.32 -0.80 -15.69
CA LYS A 35 -16.54 -0.09 -16.97
C LYS A 35 -15.30 -0.01 -17.86
N MET A 36 -14.15 -0.49 -17.40
CA MET A 36 -12.86 -0.38 -18.10
C MET A 36 -12.38 -1.78 -18.49
N PRO A 37 -12.71 -2.28 -19.70
CA PRO A 37 -12.39 -3.65 -20.11
C PRO A 37 -10.91 -3.89 -20.39
N VAL A 38 -10.08 -2.83 -20.33
CA VAL A 38 -8.65 -2.88 -20.61
C VAL A 38 -7.89 -2.10 -19.54
N THR A 39 -6.79 -2.66 -19.04
CA THR A 39 -5.76 -1.89 -18.35
C THR A 39 -4.79 -1.31 -19.37
N ALA A 40 -5.02 -0.06 -19.78
CA ALA A 40 -4.25 0.61 -20.81
C ALA A 40 -3.11 1.44 -20.19
N ILE A 41 -1.88 1.24 -20.66
CA ILE A 41 -0.67 1.87 -20.15
C ILE A 41 0.06 2.54 -21.32
N ASP A 42 0.07 3.87 -21.32
CA ASP A 42 0.74 4.66 -22.35
C ASP A 42 2.27 4.57 -22.17
N MET A 43 3.02 4.40 -23.26
CA MET A 43 4.46 4.20 -23.28
C MET A 43 5.16 5.44 -23.85
N ASP A 44 6.21 5.89 -23.16
CA ASP A 44 6.89 7.14 -23.55
C ASP A 44 8.06 6.90 -24.53
N SER A 45 8.47 5.64 -24.74
CA SER A 45 9.63 5.27 -25.57
C SER A 45 9.31 4.09 -26.51
N PRO A 46 9.74 4.17 -27.79
CA PRO A 46 9.71 3.04 -28.71
C PRO A 46 10.46 1.80 -28.22
N GLU A 47 11.60 1.99 -27.53
CA GLU A 47 12.41 0.91 -26.97
C GLU A 47 11.67 0.16 -25.86
N ASP A 48 10.97 0.90 -25.00
CA ASP A 48 10.16 0.32 -23.93
C ASP A 48 8.95 -0.42 -24.50
N LEU A 49 8.27 0.16 -25.51
CA LEU A 49 7.18 -0.53 -26.21
C LEU A 49 7.69 -1.82 -26.88
N LEU A 50 8.82 -1.77 -27.58
CA LEU A 50 9.45 -2.94 -28.20
C LEU A 50 9.77 -4.02 -27.18
N ARG A 51 10.26 -3.64 -25.99
CA ARG A 51 10.52 -4.58 -24.89
C ARG A 51 9.24 -5.27 -24.45
N MET A 52 8.14 -4.52 -24.29
CA MET A 52 6.84 -5.10 -23.95
C MET A 52 6.30 -5.98 -25.08
N MET A 53 6.46 -5.60 -26.35
CA MET A 53 6.03 -6.40 -27.50
C MET A 53 6.73 -7.76 -27.57
N LYS A 54 8.00 -7.86 -27.16
CA LYS A 54 8.75 -9.13 -27.12
C LYS A 54 8.18 -10.16 -26.14
N GLY A 55 7.50 -9.72 -25.09
CA GLY A 55 6.88 -10.60 -24.10
C GLY A 55 5.36 -10.76 -24.24
N ALA A 56 4.74 -10.05 -25.19
CA ALA A 56 3.29 -9.95 -25.32
C ALA A 56 2.67 -11.20 -25.97
N ASP A 57 1.41 -11.49 -25.63
CA ASP A 57 0.62 -12.55 -26.28
C ASP A 57 0.21 -12.14 -27.70
N SER A 58 0.09 -10.83 -27.95
CA SER A 58 -0.18 -10.27 -29.26
C SER A 58 0.45 -8.88 -29.39
N ALA A 59 1.09 -8.62 -30.53
CA ALA A 59 1.52 -7.27 -30.93
C ALA A 59 0.79 -6.88 -32.22
N HIS A 60 0.15 -5.73 -32.25
CA HIS A 60 -0.68 -5.29 -33.38
C HIS A 60 -0.82 -3.78 -33.45
N MET A 61 -1.30 -3.29 -34.61
CA MET A 61 -1.74 -1.92 -34.79
C MET A 61 -3.27 -1.86 -34.76
N PHE A 62 -3.83 -0.92 -34.01
CA PHE A 62 -5.27 -0.63 -34.02
C PHE A 62 -5.49 0.82 -34.50
N VAL A 63 -6.37 1.01 -35.48
CA VAL A 63 -6.63 2.34 -36.05
C VAL A 63 -8.09 2.69 -35.82
N GLU A 64 -8.33 3.80 -35.11
CA GLU A 64 -9.66 4.32 -34.83
C GLU A 64 -9.65 5.85 -34.84
N GLY A 65 -10.63 6.45 -35.51
CA GLY A 65 -10.79 7.91 -35.52
C GLY A 65 -9.57 8.67 -36.07
N GLY A 66 -8.79 8.07 -36.98
CA GLY A 66 -7.56 8.67 -37.51
C GLY A 66 -6.35 8.60 -36.56
N THR A 67 -6.50 7.96 -35.39
CA THR A 67 -5.39 7.67 -34.48
C THR A 67 -4.92 6.23 -34.66
N CYS A 68 -3.62 6.04 -34.79
CA CYS A 68 -2.98 4.75 -34.87
C CYS A 68 -2.35 4.39 -33.52
N HIS A 69 -2.75 3.25 -32.96
CA HIS A 69 -2.25 2.68 -31.72
C HIS A 69 -1.32 1.50 -32.04
N PHE A 70 -0.14 1.49 -31.45
CA PHE A 70 0.84 0.41 -31.52
C PHE A 70 0.82 -0.34 -30.20
N ASN A 71 0.30 -1.56 -30.20
CA ASN A 71 -0.08 -2.26 -28.98
C ASN A 71 0.81 -3.48 -28.72
N ALA A 72 1.24 -3.63 -27.47
CA ALA A 72 1.64 -4.89 -26.88
C ALA A 72 0.51 -5.35 -25.93
N LEU A 73 -0.22 -6.39 -26.33
CA LEU A 73 -1.35 -6.94 -25.59
C LEU A 73 -0.94 -8.20 -24.84
N TYR A 74 -1.26 -8.19 -23.55
CA TYR A 74 -1.17 -9.35 -22.68
C TYR A 74 -2.59 -9.78 -22.29
N SER A 75 -2.93 -11.01 -22.60
CA SER A 75 -4.25 -11.60 -22.45
C SER A 75 -4.66 -11.74 -20.99
N VAL A 76 -5.97 -11.88 -20.75
CA VAL A 76 -6.55 -12.10 -19.41
C VAL A 76 -5.79 -13.21 -18.67
N ALA A 77 -5.54 -12.99 -17.37
CA ALA A 77 -4.96 -14.00 -16.50
C ALA A 77 -5.98 -14.41 -15.45
N GLU A 78 -5.84 -15.62 -14.90
CA GLU A 78 -6.73 -16.13 -13.84
C GLU A 78 -6.87 -15.15 -12.66
N ASN A 79 -5.75 -14.52 -12.28
CA ASN A 79 -5.67 -13.59 -11.17
C ASN A 79 -5.86 -12.12 -11.56
N PHE A 80 -6.20 -11.83 -12.82
CA PHE A 80 -6.35 -10.48 -13.34
C PHE A 80 -7.34 -10.43 -14.53
N PRO A 81 -8.57 -9.93 -14.33
CA PRO A 81 -9.73 -10.21 -15.21
C PRO A 81 -9.77 -9.40 -16.51
N THR A 82 -8.77 -8.56 -16.77
CA THR A 82 -8.69 -7.68 -17.94
C THR A 82 -7.34 -7.84 -18.66
N PRO A 83 -7.32 -7.74 -20.00
CA PRO A 83 -6.07 -7.61 -20.74
C PRO A 83 -5.29 -6.35 -20.32
N ARG A 84 -3.95 -6.44 -20.35
CA ARG A 84 -3.08 -5.26 -20.26
C ARG A 84 -2.65 -4.87 -21.66
N ILE A 85 -2.80 -3.59 -22.00
CA ILE A 85 -2.30 -3.06 -23.26
C ILE A 85 -1.27 -1.97 -22.95
N TYR A 86 -0.03 -2.23 -23.35
CA TYR A 86 1.04 -1.24 -23.36
C TYR A 86 1.09 -0.64 -24.76
N PHE A 87 0.92 0.66 -24.88
CA PHE A 87 0.74 1.27 -26.20
C PHE A 87 1.47 2.58 -26.37
N MET A 88 1.83 2.87 -27.62
CA MET A 88 2.07 4.23 -28.10
C MET A 88 0.97 4.56 -29.11
N LYS A 89 0.58 5.83 -29.21
CA LYS A 89 -0.39 6.28 -30.22
C LYS A 89 0.06 7.56 -30.90
N SER A 90 -0.28 7.71 -32.17
CA SER A 90 -0.10 8.96 -32.90
C SER A 90 -1.19 9.12 -33.96
N HIS A 91 -1.47 10.36 -34.32
CA HIS A 91 -2.32 10.76 -35.44
C HIS A 91 -1.50 11.39 -36.58
N LEU A 92 -0.19 11.57 -36.38
CA LEU A 92 0.73 12.18 -37.33
C LEU A 92 1.39 11.09 -38.18
N LEU A 93 1.24 11.18 -39.51
CA LEU A 93 1.73 10.15 -40.43
C LEU A 93 3.25 9.94 -40.36
N ASP A 94 4.02 11.00 -40.10
CA ASP A 94 5.48 10.90 -40.01
C ASP A 94 5.91 10.21 -38.71
N GLU A 95 5.25 10.45 -37.59
CA GLU A 95 5.48 9.72 -36.33
C GLU A 95 5.08 8.24 -36.45
N ILE A 96 3.92 7.96 -37.05
CA ILE A 96 3.45 6.60 -37.34
C ILE A 96 4.48 5.87 -38.21
N GLY A 97 4.97 6.50 -39.28
CA GLY A 97 5.98 5.94 -40.17
C GLY A 97 7.32 5.68 -39.48
N ARG A 98 7.79 6.61 -38.63
CA ARG A 98 9.04 6.44 -37.86
C ARG A 98 8.94 5.28 -36.87
N LEU A 99 7.85 5.21 -36.11
CA LEU A 99 7.64 4.12 -35.14
C LEU A 99 7.47 2.78 -35.84
N GLY A 100 6.69 2.72 -36.92
CA GLY A 100 6.52 1.51 -37.73
C GLY A 100 7.86 1.01 -38.30
N LEU A 101 8.68 1.90 -38.88
CA LEU A 101 10.00 1.54 -39.39
C LEU A 101 10.96 1.09 -38.28
N PHE A 102 10.92 1.74 -37.11
CA PHE A 102 11.70 1.34 -35.95
C PHE A 102 11.35 -0.10 -35.54
N LEU A 103 10.06 -0.43 -35.41
CA LEU A 103 9.61 -1.77 -35.02
C LEU A 103 9.95 -2.83 -36.08
N GLU A 104 9.75 -2.52 -37.37
CA GLU A 104 10.07 -3.44 -38.46
C GLU A 104 11.57 -3.78 -38.50
N ARG A 105 12.45 -2.79 -38.30
CA ARG A 105 13.91 -2.99 -38.20
C ARG A 105 14.30 -3.90 -37.03
N HIS A 106 13.48 -3.97 -35.99
CA HIS A 106 13.68 -4.84 -34.85
C HIS A 106 12.87 -6.15 -34.95
N GLY A 107 12.36 -6.49 -36.14
CA GLY A 107 11.70 -7.76 -36.43
C GLY A 107 10.20 -7.80 -36.15
N PHE A 108 9.56 -6.67 -35.84
CA PHE A 108 8.13 -6.59 -35.58
C PHE A 108 7.37 -6.03 -36.78
N LYS A 109 6.73 -6.93 -37.54
CA LYS A 109 5.73 -6.58 -38.55
C LYS A 109 4.35 -6.68 -37.92
N LEU A 110 3.78 -5.53 -37.56
CA LEU A 110 2.52 -5.49 -36.83
C LEU A 110 1.33 -5.67 -37.78
N PRO A 111 0.46 -6.67 -37.56
CA PRO A 111 -0.82 -6.74 -38.26
C PRO A 111 -1.71 -5.58 -37.84
N VAL A 112 -2.46 -5.02 -38.80
CA VAL A 112 -3.51 -4.05 -38.51
C VAL A 112 -4.80 -4.79 -38.16
N VAL A 113 -5.35 -4.53 -36.98
CA VAL A 113 -6.62 -5.10 -36.52
C VAL A 113 -7.75 -4.08 -36.62
N ASN A 114 -8.93 -4.53 -37.01
CA ASN A 114 -10.14 -3.71 -37.04
C ASN A 114 -10.86 -3.76 -35.68
N THR A 115 -11.89 -2.93 -35.50
CA THR A 115 -12.66 -2.82 -34.25
C THR A 115 -13.26 -4.16 -33.80
N ALA A 116 -13.79 -4.97 -34.73
CA ALA A 116 -14.36 -6.27 -34.39
C ALA A 116 -13.29 -7.22 -33.82
N LYS A 117 -12.12 -7.29 -34.47
CA LYS A 117 -11.02 -8.12 -34.01
C LYS A 117 -10.40 -7.59 -32.71
N PHE A 118 -10.33 -6.28 -32.54
CA PHE A 118 -9.86 -5.66 -31.32
C PHE A 118 -10.79 -5.98 -30.13
N SER A 119 -12.11 -5.88 -30.32
CA SER A 119 -13.13 -6.30 -29.33
C SER A 119 -12.97 -7.79 -28.93
N GLU A 120 -12.72 -8.67 -29.90
CA GLU A 120 -12.40 -10.09 -29.61
C GLU A 120 -11.12 -10.23 -28.78
N LEU A 121 -10.05 -9.52 -29.13
CA LEU A 121 -8.75 -9.61 -28.44
C LEU A 121 -8.81 -9.14 -26.99
N ILE A 122 -9.65 -8.15 -26.68
CA ILE A 122 -9.80 -7.65 -25.31
C ILE A 122 -10.91 -8.36 -24.53
N GLU A 123 -11.67 -9.22 -25.21
CA GLU A 123 -12.80 -9.96 -24.66
C GLU A 123 -13.76 -9.07 -23.85
N ASP A 124 -14.12 -7.91 -24.39
CA ASP A 124 -14.88 -6.86 -23.70
C ASP A 124 -16.31 -7.27 -23.34
N ARG A 125 -16.94 -8.09 -24.19
CA ARG A 125 -18.32 -8.59 -23.98
C ARG A 125 -18.49 -9.39 -22.69
N GLU A 126 -17.46 -10.15 -22.30
CA GLU A 126 -17.48 -10.99 -21.10
C GLU A 126 -16.86 -10.30 -19.87
N TYR A 127 -16.29 -9.10 -20.07
CA TYR A 127 -15.52 -8.42 -19.04
C TYR A 127 -16.33 -8.17 -17.76
N ALA A 128 -17.57 -7.68 -17.87
CA ALA A 128 -18.38 -7.36 -16.69
C ALA A 128 -18.59 -8.58 -15.79
N SER A 129 -18.88 -9.75 -16.38
CA SER A 129 -19.05 -11.00 -15.63
C SER A 129 -17.73 -11.54 -15.07
N ARG A 130 -16.63 -11.46 -15.83
CA ARG A 130 -15.29 -11.83 -15.32
C ARG A 130 -14.86 -10.94 -14.16
N TYR A 131 -15.04 -9.63 -14.30
CA TYR A 131 -14.75 -8.64 -13.26
C TYR A 131 -15.54 -8.94 -12.00
N HIS A 132 -16.85 -9.22 -12.10
CA HIS A 132 -17.66 -9.47 -10.93
C HIS A 132 -17.19 -10.70 -10.14
N ARG A 133 -16.96 -11.83 -10.82
CA ARG A 133 -16.43 -13.06 -10.18
C ARG A 133 -15.05 -12.83 -9.54
N TRP A 134 -14.17 -12.13 -10.25
CA TRP A 134 -12.85 -11.79 -9.72
C TRP A 134 -12.96 -10.84 -8.51
N HIS A 135 -13.81 -9.82 -8.58
CA HIS A 135 -13.96 -8.80 -7.56
C HIS A 135 -14.55 -9.37 -6.27
N GLU A 136 -15.53 -10.28 -6.35
CA GLU A 136 -16.06 -10.99 -5.18
C GLU A 136 -14.96 -11.78 -4.44
N SER A 137 -14.17 -12.55 -5.18
CA SER A 137 -13.01 -13.27 -4.64
C SER A 137 -11.97 -12.32 -4.06
N TRP A 138 -11.63 -11.25 -4.78
CA TRP A 138 -10.66 -10.25 -4.34
C TRP A 138 -11.13 -9.50 -3.09
N GLU A 139 -12.40 -9.13 -2.99
CA GLU A 139 -12.98 -8.51 -1.78
C GLU A 139 -12.94 -9.44 -0.59
N ALA A 140 -13.32 -10.71 -0.77
CA ALA A 140 -13.23 -11.71 0.29
C ALA A 140 -11.79 -11.88 0.77
N LYS A 141 -10.83 -12.00 -0.17
CA LYS A 141 -9.41 -12.19 0.12
C LYS A 141 -8.74 -10.96 0.75
N SER A 142 -9.21 -9.75 0.46
CA SER A 142 -8.63 -8.49 0.93
C SER A 142 -9.40 -7.82 2.08
N LYS A 143 -10.51 -8.43 2.56
CA LYS A 143 -11.39 -7.85 3.59
C LYS A 143 -10.62 -7.42 4.85
N ALA A 144 -9.80 -8.31 5.41
CA ALA A 144 -8.99 -8.02 6.60
C ALA A 144 -8.01 -6.85 6.34
N PHE A 145 -7.36 -6.85 5.17
CA PHE A 145 -6.48 -5.75 4.79
C PHE A 145 -7.23 -4.42 4.69
N ARG A 146 -8.40 -4.40 4.06
CA ARG A 146 -9.21 -3.18 3.93
C ARG A 146 -9.66 -2.63 5.27
N GLY A 147 -10.08 -3.49 6.20
CA GLY A 147 -10.42 -3.08 7.56
C GLY A 147 -9.21 -2.53 8.32
N LEU A 148 -8.04 -3.17 8.19
CA LEU A 148 -6.78 -2.65 8.73
C LEU A 148 -6.45 -1.28 8.13
N VAL A 149 -6.51 -1.12 6.81
CA VAL A 149 -6.24 0.16 6.12
C VAL A 149 -7.19 1.25 6.62
N ALA A 150 -8.49 0.97 6.70
CA ALA A 150 -9.48 1.94 7.17
C ALA A 150 -9.16 2.42 8.58
N GLY A 151 -8.93 1.49 9.51
CA GLY A 151 -8.55 1.83 10.88
C GLY A 151 -7.21 2.58 10.96
N ARG A 152 -6.21 2.20 10.14
CA ARG A 152 -4.92 2.92 10.08
C ARG A 152 -5.09 4.34 9.54
N VAL A 153 -5.92 4.56 8.52
CA VAL A 153 -6.23 5.90 7.98
C VAL A 153 -6.91 6.77 9.02
N GLU A 154 -7.78 6.19 9.85
CA GLU A 154 -8.47 6.92 10.92
C GLU A 154 -7.55 7.27 12.08
N ASN A 155 -6.58 6.41 12.42
CA ASN A 155 -5.82 6.50 13.67
C ASN A 155 -4.35 6.90 13.51
N THR A 156 -3.78 6.87 12.30
CA THR A 156 -2.34 7.07 12.07
C THR A 156 -2.06 8.05 10.93
N GLY A 157 -0.78 8.27 10.61
CA GLY A 157 -0.31 9.02 9.43
C GLY A 157 -0.45 8.27 8.09
N VAL A 158 -1.07 7.09 8.05
CA VAL A 158 -1.37 6.37 6.81
C VAL A 158 -2.50 7.07 6.06
N GLU A 159 -2.34 7.25 4.75
CA GLU A 159 -3.38 7.83 3.88
C GLU A 159 -3.94 6.81 2.90
N LYS A 160 -3.15 5.80 2.52
CA LYS A 160 -3.50 4.86 1.46
C LYS A 160 -3.05 3.45 1.80
N GLY A 161 -3.79 2.48 1.27
CA GLY A 161 -3.44 1.07 1.25
C GLY A 161 -3.26 0.57 -0.18
N MET A 162 -2.33 -0.38 -0.36
CA MET A 162 -2.13 -1.10 -1.61
C MET A 162 -2.13 -2.60 -1.33
N TRP A 163 -3.03 -3.34 -1.97
CA TRP A 163 -3.02 -4.79 -1.93
C TRP A 163 -2.26 -5.34 -3.15
N LEU A 164 -1.30 -6.23 -2.93
CA LEU A 164 -0.62 -6.93 -4.02
C LEU A 164 -1.41 -8.20 -4.39
N ALA A 165 -1.75 -8.31 -5.68
CA ALA A 165 -2.55 -9.41 -6.20
C ALA A 165 -1.83 -10.76 -6.01
N THR A 166 -2.37 -11.61 -5.13
CA THR A 166 -1.82 -12.93 -4.83
C THR A 166 -2.97 -13.92 -4.62
N ASP A 167 -2.90 -15.10 -5.25
CA ASP A 167 -3.88 -16.17 -5.01
C ASP A 167 -3.50 -17.06 -3.83
N GLY A 168 -2.23 -17.06 -3.48
CA GLY A 168 -1.63 -17.72 -2.33
C GLY A 168 -0.42 -16.92 -1.87
N CYS A 169 0.63 -17.58 -1.43
CA CYS A 169 1.88 -16.92 -1.08
C CYS A 169 2.47 -16.22 -2.30
N LEU A 170 2.88 -14.95 -2.15
CA LEU A 170 3.55 -14.17 -3.21
C LEU A 170 4.83 -14.86 -3.74
N ILE A 171 5.49 -15.67 -2.92
CA ILE A 171 6.80 -16.25 -3.22
C ILE A 171 6.70 -17.65 -3.85
N CYS A 172 5.88 -18.56 -3.30
CA CYS A 172 5.75 -19.93 -3.80
C CYS A 172 4.39 -20.27 -4.43
N GLY A 173 3.39 -19.40 -4.29
CA GLY A 173 2.03 -19.65 -4.78
C GLY A 173 1.19 -20.59 -3.92
N GLU A 174 1.73 -21.15 -2.82
CA GLU A 174 0.96 -22.01 -1.91
C GLU A 174 -0.25 -21.31 -1.31
N GLU A 175 -1.37 -22.01 -1.20
CA GLU A 175 -2.58 -21.47 -0.58
C GLU A 175 -2.31 -21.04 0.86
N THR A 176 -2.73 -19.82 1.21
CA THR A 176 -2.53 -19.24 2.53
C THR A 176 -3.52 -18.11 2.77
N ASP A 177 -3.96 -18.00 4.02
CA ASP A 177 -4.75 -16.87 4.52
C ASP A 177 -3.93 -15.94 5.43
N TYR A 178 -2.64 -16.22 5.61
CA TYR A 178 -1.75 -15.31 6.32
C TYR A 178 -1.55 -14.04 5.51
N MET A 179 -1.91 -12.92 6.14
CA MET A 179 -1.69 -11.58 5.63
C MET A 179 -0.42 -10.99 6.23
N SER A 180 0.47 -10.53 5.37
CA SER A 180 1.68 -9.81 5.73
C SER A 180 1.52 -8.36 5.32
N THR A 181 1.89 -7.43 6.18
CA THR A 181 1.78 -5.99 5.89
C THR A 181 3.08 -5.26 6.20
N GLY A 182 3.43 -4.31 5.34
CA GLY A 182 4.53 -3.38 5.57
C GLY A 182 4.04 -1.95 5.42
N THR A 183 4.47 -1.06 6.32
CA THR A 183 4.12 0.36 6.24
C THR A 183 5.33 1.20 5.90
N LEU A 184 5.14 2.12 4.98
CA LEU A 184 6.11 3.12 4.58
C LEU A 184 5.63 4.47 5.10
N ILE A 185 6.45 5.12 5.94
CA ILE A 185 6.12 6.40 6.55
C ILE A 185 7.09 7.45 5.99
N GLY A 186 6.56 8.36 5.17
CA GLY A 186 7.24 9.55 4.67
C GLY A 186 6.37 10.80 4.93
N ALA A 187 6.26 11.71 3.97
CA ALA A 187 5.31 12.83 4.06
C ALA A 187 3.84 12.36 4.10
N SER A 188 3.54 11.23 3.45
CA SER A 188 2.29 10.49 3.61
C SER A 188 2.58 9.00 3.81
N GLY A 189 1.77 8.32 4.62
CA GLY A 189 1.94 6.91 4.91
C GLY A 189 1.23 6.00 3.90
N LEU A 190 1.92 4.95 3.45
CA LEU A 190 1.39 3.89 2.59
C LEU A 190 1.54 2.54 3.29
N ILE A 191 0.45 1.81 3.46
CA ILE A 191 0.49 0.41 3.88
C ILE A 191 0.37 -0.50 2.65
N ILE A 192 1.24 -1.50 2.57
CA ILE A 192 1.23 -2.52 1.53
C ILE A 192 0.85 -3.84 2.18
N GLY A 193 -0.16 -4.51 1.65
CA GLY A 193 -0.61 -5.84 2.08
C GLY A 193 -0.41 -6.87 0.99
N LEU A 194 -0.05 -8.08 1.42
CA LEU A 194 0.12 -9.25 0.56
C LEU A 194 -0.04 -10.53 1.38
N ARG A 195 0.04 -11.68 0.72
CA ARG A 195 0.00 -12.99 1.36
C ARG A 195 1.35 -13.67 1.32
N LEU A 196 1.80 -14.18 2.46
CA LEU A 196 2.94 -15.11 2.56
C LEU A 196 2.46 -16.39 3.24
N CYS A 197 3.00 -17.55 2.86
CA CYS A 197 2.81 -18.74 3.70
C CYS A 197 3.62 -18.55 4.99
N LYS A 198 3.30 -19.34 6.02
CA LYS A 198 3.95 -19.21 7.34
C LYS A 198 5.49 -19.27 7.24
N GLN A 199 6.02 -20.14 6.38
CA GLN A 199 7.46 -20.23 6.14
C GLN A 199 8.04 -18.91 5.62
N HIS A 200 7.45 -18.34 4.56
CA HIS A 200 7.96 -17.08 3.98
C HIS A 200 7.72 -15.87 4.87
N GLU A 201 6.68 -15.89 5.72
CA GLU A 201 6.49 -14.88 6.76
C GLU A 201 7.59 -14.95 7.82
N ASP A 202 7.98 -16.16 8.25
CA ASP A 202 9.07 -16.33 9.20
C ASP A 202 10.42 -15.91 8.60
N GLU A 203 10.69 -16.26 7.34
CA GLU A 203 11.87 -15.78 6.63
C GLU A 203 11.88 -14.24 6.47
N ALA A 204 10.72 -13.62 6.25
CA ALA A 204 10.61 -12.16 6.13
C ALA A 204 10.97 -11.41 7.41
N ARG A 205 10.83 -12.04 8.60
CA ARG A 205 11.19 -11.45 9.89
C ARG A 205 12.70 -11.29 10.09
N ASP A 206 13.50 -12.08 9.39
CA ASP A 206 14.96 -11.98 9.42
C ASP A 206 15.51 -10.86 8.52
N HIS A 207 14.64 -10.13 7.83
CA HIS A 207 14.97 -8.99 6.98
C HIS A 207 14.63 -7.65 7.65
N ALA A 208 15.25 -6.55 7.20
CA ALA A 208 14.98 -5.24 7.80
C ALA A 208 13.58 -4.72 7.48
N SER A 209 12.93 -5.23 6.42
CA SER A 209 11.52 -4.96 6.11
C SER A 209 10.91 -6.03 5.20
N LEU A 210 9.57 -6.11 5.21
CA LEU A 210 8.81 -6.96 4.28
C LEU A 210 9.12 -6.63 2.81
N ILE A 211 9.31 -5.35 2.48
CA ILE A 211 9.60 -4.95 1.11
C ILE A 211 11.02 -5.36 0.68
N GLU A 212 11.99 -5.28 1.58
CA GLU A 212 13.34 -5.78 1.32
C GLU A 212 13.34 -7.29 1.06
N TYR A 213 12.62 -8.05 1.89
CA TYR A 213 12.46 -9.48 1.72
C TYR A 213 11.89 -9.82 0.33
N ILE A 214 10.77 -9.19 -0.05
CA ILE A 214 10.12 -9.41 -1.35
C ILE A 214 11.07 -9.05 -2.49
N ALA A 215 11.72 -7.91 -2.40
CA ALA A 215 12.66 -7.45 -3.41
C ALA A 215 13.79 -8.47 -3.64
N LYS A 216 14.42 -8.93 -2.56
CA LYS A 216 15.47 -9.95 -2.61
C LYS A 216 14.97 -11.25 -3.23
N ARG A 217 13.76 -11.70 -2.87
CA ARG A 217 13.17 -12.94 -3.41
C ARG A 217 12.75 -12.84 -4.86
N MET A 218 12.33 -11.66 -5.30
CA MET A 218 11.94 -11.40 -6.68
C MET A 218 13.14 -11.04 -7.58
N GLY A 219 14.36 -10.99 -7.03
CA GLY A 219 15.55 -10.62 -7.80
C GLY A 219 15.54 -9.17 -8.27
N VAL A 220 14.79 -8.30 -7.60
CA VAL A 220 14.73 -6.86 -7.89
C VAL A 220 15.34 -6.10 -6.70
N PRO A 221 16.15 -5.06 -6.91
CA PRO A 221 16.57 -4.20 -5.82
C PRO A 221 15.33 -3.48 -5.33
N ALA A 222 15.23 -3.41 -4.01
CA ALA A 222 14.10 -2.80 -3.35
C ALA A 222 14.02 -1.33 -3.82
N PRO A 223 13.01 -0.95 -4.64
CA PRO A 223 13.10 0.22 -5.51
C PRO A 223 13.21 1.56 -4.79
N PHE A 224 13.03 1.55 -3.47
CA PHE A 224 13.11 2.72 -2.59
C PHE A 224 13.88 2.48 -1.28
N PHE A 225 14.52 1.30 -1.09
CA PHE A 225 14.81 0.81 0.28
C PHE A 225 16.26 0.45 0.60
N SER A 226 17.22 0.65 -0.31
CA SER A 226 18.64 0.41 0.02
C SER A 226 19.12 1.21 1.24
N ASN A 227 18.38 2.26 1.66
CA ASN A 227 18.70 3.11 2.81
C ASN A 227 17.58 3.24 3.86
N MET A 228 16.47 2.50 3.76
CA MET A 228 15.42 2.59 4.80
C MET A 228 15.84 1.80 6.04
N LYS A 229 16.01 2.50 7.16
CA LYS A 229 16.28 1.88 8.46
C LYS A 229 14.96 1.54 9.15
N LEU A 230 14.91 0.35 9.74
CA LEU A 230 13.85 -0.01 10.68
C LEU A 230 13.72 1.09 11.73
N VAL A 231 12.50 1.57 11.97
CA VAL A 231 12.24 2.50 13.06
C VAL A 231 12.55 1.76 14.36
N LYS A 232 13.58 2.22 15.06
CA LYS A 232 13.91 1.78 16.41
C LYS A 232 13.72 2.96 17.34
N HIS A 233 13.20 2.72 18.55
CA HIS A 233 13.18 3.72 19.61
C HIS A 233 14.60 4.01 20.08
N THR A 234 15.23 4.93 19.38
CA THR A 234 16.54 5.54 19.59
C THR A 234 16.37 6.93 20.17
N ASN A 235 17.45 7.52 20.68
CA ASN A 235 17.44 8.90 21.18
C ASN A 235 17.00 9.89 20.10
N GLU A 236 17.36 9.65 18.84
CA GLU A 236 16.94 10.45 17.70
C GLU A 236 15.42 10.37 17.50
N THR A 237 14.83 9.17 17.52
CA THR A 237 13.37 9.01 17.40
C THR A 237 12.60 9.57 18.59
N LEU A 238 13.18 9.53 19.79
CA LEU A 238 12.62 10.14 20.98
C LEU A 238 12.60 11.67 20.84
N ALA A 239 13.70 12.27 20.40
CA ALA A 239 13.77 13.71 20.13
C ALA A 239 12.75 14.14 19.06
N MET A 240 12.61 13.37 17.97
CA MET A 240 11.56 13.60 16.97
C MET A 240 10.16 13.50 17.57
N SER A 241 9.93 12.54 18.48
CA SER A 241 8.65 12.37 19.16
C SER A 241 8.33 13.55 20.06
N CYS A 242 9.31 14.09 20.80
CA CYS A 242 9.13 15.30 21.60
C CYS A 242 8.73 16.50 20.72
N LEU A 243 9.43 16.74 19.61
CA LEU A 243 9.10 17.82 18.68
C LEU A 243 7.69 17.66 18.10
N ALA A 244 7.33 16.44 17.71
CA ALA A 244 6.01 16.14 17.18
C ALA A 244 4.91 16.37 18.24
N VAL A 245 5.12 15.94 19.48
CA VAL A 245 4.19 16.19 20.60
C VAL A 245 4.03 17.68 20.89
N GLN A 246 5.12 18.45 20.84
CA GLN A 246 5.03 19.90 21.04
C GLN A 246 4.26 20.60 19.93
N ASN A 247 4.55 20.26 18.66
CA ASN A 247 4.02 20.98 17.51
C ASN A 247 2.60 20.52 17.12
N GLU A 248 2.36 19.20 17.09
CA GLU A 248 1.12 18.64 16.55
C GLU A 248 0.03 18.46 17.62
N LEU A 249 0.44 18.22 18.87
CA LEU A 249 -0.45 18.11 20.02
C LEU A 249 -0.47 19.39 20.87
N GLU A 250 0.32 20.41 20.53
CA GLU A 250 0.37 21.71 21.22
C GLU A 250 0.63 21.57 22.74
N CYS A 251 1.53 20.66 23.10
CA CYS A 251 1.89 20.38 24.48
C CYS A 251 3.23 20.99 24.88
N ASP A 252 3.38 21.28 26.17
CA ASP A 252 4.68 21.53 26.79
C ASP A 252 5.23 20.21 27.34
N ILE A 253 6.52 19.92 27.12
CA ILE A 253 7.16 18.71 27.66
C ILE A 253 7.49 18.95 29.14
N GLU A 254 6.85 18.20 30.04
CA GLU A 254 7.14 18.27 31.49
C GLU A 254 8.39 17.45 31.84
N LYS A 255 8.49 16.24 31.28
CA LYS A 255 9.56 15.30 31.60
C LYS A 255 9.81 14.33 30.44
N VAL A 256 11.06 13.97 30.23
CA VAL A 256 11.46 12.82 29.43
C VAL A 256 12.27 11.89 30.33
N ASP A 257 11.87 10.63 30.44
CA ASP A 257 12.52 9.62 31.26
C ASP A 257 12.71 8.35 30.46
N GLU A 258 13.95 8.00 30.14
CA GLU A 258 14.30 6.93 29.21
C GLU A 258 13.51 7.02 27.90
N LYS A 259 12.51 6.15 27.71
CA LYS A 259 11.65 6.07 26.52
C LYS A 259 10.22 6.59 26.77
N THR A 260 10.02 7.30 27.88
CA THR A 260 8.74 7.86 28.28
C THR A 260 8.75 9.38 28.16
N ILE A 261 7.78 9.93 27.42
CA ILE A 261 7.53 11.37 27.32
C ILE A 261 6.29 11.71 28.14
N THR A 262 6.41 12.64 29.08
CA THR A 262 5.28 13.27 29.75
C THR A 262 5.14 14.70 29.27
N ALA A 263 3.98 15.02 28.70
CA ALA A 263 3.67 16.34 28.17
C ALA A 263 2.31 16.82 28.68
N VAL A 264 2.13 18.13 28.76
CA VAL A 264 0.93 18.77 29.29
C VAL A 264 0.33 19.72 28.24
N ARG A 265 -0.98 19.63 28.04
CA ARG A 265 -1.77 20.55 27.23
C ARG A 265 -2.04 21.83 28.03
N ARG A 266 -2.32 22.94 27.36
CA ARG A 266 -2.74 24.21 28.01
C ARG A 266 -3.99 24.08 28.88
N THR A 267 -4.82 23.09 28.61
CA THR A 267 -6.03 22.73 29.36
C THR A 267 -5.74 21.99 30.68
N GLY A 268 -4.48 21.63 30.93
CA GLY A 268 -4.03 20.86 32.09
C GLY A 268 -4.04 19.34 31.89
N PHE A 269 -4.57 18.83 30.79
CA PHE A 269 -4.52 17.40 30.47
C PHE A 269 -3.08 16.95 30.24
N ARG A 270 -2.73 15.77 30.75
CA ARG A 270 -1.40 15.18 30.56
C ARG A 270 -1.45 14.00 29.59
N ILE A 271 -0.42 13.92 28.77
CA ILE A 271 -0.17 12.85 27.81
C ILE A 271 1.13 12.16 28.22
N ILE A 272 1.06 10.86 28.51
CA ILE A 272 2.22 10.05 28.89
C ILE A 272 2.43 8.98 27.81
N LEU A 273 3.57 9.02 27.13
CA LEU A 273 3.89 8.20 25.96
C LEU A 273 5.10 7.33 26.26
N ARG A 274 4.88 6.04 26.56
CA ARG A 274 5.93 5.03 26.75
C ARG A 274 6.15 4.27 25.45
N GLN A 275 7.40 4.20 24.98
CA GLN A 275 7.78 3.60 23.69
C GLN A 275 8.96 2.62 23.86
N ASP A 276 8.78 1.51 24.58
CA ASP A 276 9.87 0.57 24.88
C ASP A 276 10.32 -0.18 23.62
N ALA A 277 9.35 -0.67 22.85
CA ALA A 277 9.49 -1.28 21.54
C ALA A 277 8.24 -0.96 20.67
N LEU A 278 8.29 -1.24 19.37
CA LEU A 278 7.12 -1.07 18.49
C LEU A 278 5.94 -1.96 18.90
N ASP A 279 6.23 -3.07 19.59
CA ASP A 279 5.28 -4.04 20.14
C ASP A 279 5.14 -3.96 21.68
N ASP A 280 5.89 -3.06 22.34
CA ASP A 280 5.78 -2.78 23.78
C ASP A 280 5.71 -1.27 24.01
N TYR A 281 4.49 -0.75 24.01
CA TYR A 281 4.23 0.67 24.18
C TYR A 281 2.91 0.93 24.90
N ALA A 282 2.76 2.13 25.42
CA ALA A 282 1.49 2.60 25.96
C ALA A 282 1.38 4.12 25.90
N TYR A 283 0.21 4.63 25.50
CA TYR A 283 -0.10 6.05 25.48
C TYR A 283 -1.27 6.31 26.42
N MET A 284 -1.06 7.10 27.47
CA MET A 284 -2.06 7.36 28.51
C MET A 284 -2.43 8.84 28.54
N ILE A 285 -3.74 9.11 28.59
CA ILE A 285 -4.27 10.45 28.81
C ILE A 285 -4.76 10.54 30.25
N GLN A 286 -4.38 11.62 30.93
CA GLN A 286 -4.86 11.95 32.27
C GLN A 286 -5.61 13.28 32.26
N ASP A 287 -6.64 13.37 33.10
CA ASP A 287 -7.30 14.64 33.37
C ASP A 287 -6.38 15.62 34.13
N PRO A 288 -6.77 16.90 34.30
CA PRO A 288 -5.96 17.89 35.02
C PRO A 288 -5.64 17.52 36.48
N ASN A 289 -6.42 16.62 37.09
CA ASN A 289 -6.19 16.12 38.45
C ASN A 289 -5.22 14.92 38.48
N GLY A 290 -4.69 14.50 37.33
CA GLY A 290 -3.79 13.36 37.19
C GLY A 290 -4.49 12.00 37.15
N LYS A 291 -5.83 11.97 37.01
CA LYS A 291 -6.58 10.72 36.93
C LYS A 291 -6.53 10.17 35.50
N PRO A 292 -6.16 8.88 35.29
CA PRO A 292 -6.21 8.25 33.97
C PRO A 292 -7.64 8.17 33.44
N ILE A 293 -7.83 8.56 32.17
CA ILE A 293 -9.14 8.58 31.52
C ILE A 293 -9.21 7.69 30.28
N SER A 294 -8.14 7.64 29.49
CA SER A 294 -8.03 6.80 28.30
C SER A 294 -6.61 6.30 28.12
N ARG A 295 -6.46 5.20 27.37
CA ARG A 295 -5.16 4.57 27.14
C ARG A 295 -5.13 3.74 25.85
N ILE A 296 -4.06 3.84 25.10
CA ILE A 296 -3.67 2.90 24.04
C ILE A 296 -2.57 1.99 24.60
N ASP A 297 -2.66 0.68 24.35
CA ASP A 297 -1.77 -0.33 24.93
C ASP A 297 -1.54 -1.47 23.92
N SER A 298 -0.31 -2.00 23.84
CA SER A 298 0.07 -3.13 22.97
C SER A 298 -0.09 -4.50 23.64
N ALA A 299 -0.44 -4.53 24.93
CA ALA A 299 -0.58 -5.78 25.68
C ALA A 299 -1.63 -6.73 25.09
N ASN A 300 -1.24 -7.98 24.85
CA ASN A 300 -2.12 -9.01 24.32
C ASN A 300 -2.98 -9.67 25.41
N HIS A 301 -3.88 -8.90 26.02
CA HIS A 301 -4.81 -9.37 27.06
C HIS A 301 -6.30 -9.15 26.73
N HIS A 302 -6.59 -8.61 25.54
CA HIS A 302 -7.94 -8.36 25.05
C HIS A 302 -8.13 -8.96 23.67
N ALA A 303 -9.33 -9.50 23.43
CA ALA A 303 -9.73 -9.92 22.09
C ALA A 303 -10.32 -8.72 21.35
N VAL A 304 -9.57 -8.21 20.37
CA VAL A 304 -10.01 -7.16 19.44
C VAL A 304 -9.86 -7.67 18.01
N GLU A 305 -10.58 -7.06 17.07
CA GLU A 305 -10.60 -7.50 15.66
C GLU A 305 -9.20 -7.37 15.00
N TYR A 306 -8.47 -6.29 15.30
CA TYR A 306 -7.10 -6.04 14.82
C TYR A 306 -6.18 -5.84 16.03
N GLY A 307 -5.75 -6.96 16.61
CA GLY A 307 -4.91 -6.99 17.82
C GLY A 307 -3.42 -7.23 17.53
N PRO A 308 -2.56 -7.18 18.57
CA PRO A 308 -2.93 -7.07 19.99
C PRO A 308 -3.24 -5.64 20.46
N ASP A 309 -2.85 -4.65 19.67
CA ASP A 309 -2.94 -3.24 20.06
C ASP A 309 -4.39 -2.77 20.17
N HIS A 310 -4.72 -2.17 21.31
CA HIS A 310 -6.09 -1.79 21.63
C HIS A 310 -6.16 -0.44 22.34
N VAL A 311 -7.35 0.15 22.32
CA VAL A 311 -7.65 1.43 22.97
C VAL A 311 -8.75 1.26 24.00
N HIS A 312 -8.45 1.71 25.23
CA HIS A 312 -9.43 1.97 26.27
C HIS A 312 -9.87 3.43 26.16
N ARG A 313 -11.05 3.68 25.57
CA ARG A 313 -11.60 5.05 25.49
C ARG A 313 -12.06 5.58 26.86
N ASN A 314 -12.36 4.68 27.79
CA ASN A 314 -12.81 5.04 29.13
C ASN A 314 -12.29 4.06 30.18
N LEU A 315 -11.42 4.55 31.06
CA LEU A 315 -10.79 3.77 32.13
C LEU A 315 -11.63 3.64 33.42
N SER A 316 -12.87 4.13 33.42
CA SER A 316 -13.79 3.91 34.54
C SER A 316 -14.07 2.41 34.74
N LYS A 317 -14.28 1.99 36.00
CA LYS A 317 -14.44 0.57 36.36
C LYS A 317 -15.51 -0.16 35.54
N SER A 318 -16.59 0.52 35.16
CA SER A 318 -17.70 -0.08 34.39
C SER A 318 -17.41 -0.22 32.90
N LYS A 319 -16.44 0.52 32.34
CA LYS A 319 -16.14 0.55 30.90
C LYS A 319 -14.71 0.11 30.56
N LYS A 320 -13.86 -0.17 31.55
CA LYS A 320 -12.44 -0.50 31.34
C LYS A 320 -12.20 -1.68 30.38
N ASN A 321 -13.10 -2.65 30.34
CA ASN A 321 -12.98 -3.82 29.45
C ASN A 321 -13.67 -3.63 28.08
N GLN A 322 -14.28 -2.46 27.84
CA GLN A 322 -14.77 -2.09 26.52
C GLN A 322 -13.60 -1.46 25.78
N VAL A 323 -13.01 -2.24 24.88
CA VAL A 323 -11.83 -1.85 24.11
C VAL A 323 -12.09 -2.04 22.63
N ASP A 324 -11.49 -1.17 21.84
CA ASP A 324 -11.48 -1.25 20.38
C ASP A 324 -10.06 -1.54 19.89
N SER A 325 -9.92 -1.98 18.64
CA SER A 325 -8.61 -2.05 17.99
C SER A 325 -8.03 -0.63 17.90
N SER A 326 -6.77 -0.42 18.28
CA SER A 326 -6.17 0.93 18.23
C SER A 326 -5.66 1.29 16.84
N PHE A 327 -5.28 0.28 16.05
CA PHE A 327 -4.56 0.47 14.79
C PHE A 327 -3.30 1.32 14.93
N THR A 328 -2.63 1.33 16.09
CA THR A 328 -1.39 2.11 16.30
C THR A 328 -0.13 1.27 16.03
N TYR A 329 1.01 1.93 15.80
CA TYR A 329 2.28 1.31 15.41
C TYR A 329 3.29 1.20 16.55
N GLY A 330 2.98 1.76 17.71
CA GLY A 330 3.94 1.95 18.79
C GLY A 330 4.97 3.02 18.51
N PHE A 331 4.77 3.81 17.45
CA PHE A 331 5.65 4.90 17.06
C PHE A 331 4.88 6.21 17.11
N VAL A 332 5.20 7.07 18.07
CA VAL A 332 4.41 8.28 18.37
C VAL A 332 4.17 9.14 17.13
N LEU A 333 5.16 9.35 16.27
CA LEU A 333 4.98 10.16 15.05
C LEU A 333 3.90 9.59 14.12
N ALA A 334 3.82 8.26 14.01
CA ALA A 334 2.79 7.62 13.21
C ALA A 334 1.43 7.67 13.90
N ASP A 335 1.41 7.68 15.23
CA ASP A 335 0.21 7.51 16.06
C ASP A 335 -0.38 8.84 16.58
N LEU A 336 0.21 9.99 16.23
CA LEU A 336 -0.21 11.32 16.71
C LEU A 336 -1.70 11.56 16.53
N LYS A 337 -2.27 11.09 15.40
CA LYS A 337 -3.69 11.27 15.09
C LYS A 337 -4.59 10.63 16.15
N ALA A 338 -4.36 9.36 16.49
CA ALA A 338 -5.11 8.68 17.56
C ALA A 338 -4.92 9.36 18.92
N ILE A 339 -3.68 9.74 19.26
CA ILE A 339 -3.38 10.42 20.54
C ILE A 339 -4.12 11.76 20.61
N LYS A 340 -4.09 12.54 19.54
CA LYS A 340 -4.78 13.82 19.41
C LYS A 340 -6.29 13.68 19.58
N THR A 341 -6.90 12.72 18.88
CA THR A 341 -8.33 12.44 19.01
C THR A 341 -8.71 12.12 20.46
N LEU A 342 -7.94 11.27 21.15
CA LEU A 342 -8.25 10.91 22.54
C LEU A 342 -8.17 12.11 23.50
N VAL A 343 -7.17 12.98 23.35
CA VAL A 343 -7.04 14.15 24.23
C VAL A 343 -8.10 15.21 23.91
N GLU A 344 -8.41 15.45 22.64
CA GLU A 344 -9.45 16.40 22.24
C GLU A 344 -10.86 15.94 22.64
N GLU A 345 -11.18 14.64 22.50
CA GLU A 345 -12.41 14.05 23.02
C GLU A 345 -12.53 14.27 24.53
N ALA A 346 -11.47 13.99 25.28
CA ALA A 346 -11.42 14.18 26.73
C ALA A 346 -11.60 15.66 27.15
N GLU A 347 -10.94 16.57 26.45
CA GLU A 347 -11.08 18.02 26.66
C GLU A 347 -12.51 18.49 26.38
N SER A 348 -13.14 17.99 25.30
CA SER A 348 -14.50 18.36 24.91
C SER A 348 -15.54 17.96 25.96
N LEU A 349 -15.38 16.79 26.59
CA LEU A 349 -16.26 16.30 27.64
C LEU A 349 -16.10 17.04 28.97
N SER A 350 -15.00 17.79 29.13
CA SER A 350 -14.64 18.47 30.38
C SER A 350 -14.91 19.97 30.35
N LYS A 351 -15.34 20.54 29.20
CA LYS A 351 -15.77 21.94 29.13
C LYS A 351 -17.14 22.10 29.80
N PRO A 352 -17.29 22.95 30.82
CA PRO A 352 -18.61 23.31 31.31
C PRO A 352 -19.38 24.07 30.22
N HIS A 353 -20.65 23.72 30.03
CA HIS A 353 -21.58 24.48 29.19
C HIS A 353 -21.76 25.93 29.68
#